data_AF-A0A2E5URS7-F1
#
_entry.id   AF-A0A2E5URS7-F1
#
_cell.length_a   1.000
_cell.length_b   1.000
_cell.length_c   1.000
_cell.angle_alpha   90.00
_cell.angle_beta   90.00
_cell.angle_gamma   90.00
#
_symmetry.space_group_name_H-M   'P 1'
#
loop_
_entity.id
_entity.type
_entity.pdbx_description
1 polymer ?
#
loop_
_entity_poly.entity_id
_entity_poly.type
_entity_poly.pdbx_seq_one_letter_code
_entity_poly.pdbx_strand_id
1 'polypeptide(L)'
;MKLDAKMSAWIFPVHIYALLIPLILIPAIIQNESFLNDRVFQQSFIFYGVVFLIAGSFFEVWQNHIDEWYVTDDSASGNGYSFLDGLFSFSILVGQCIILYAFIGNISLIKYLCLILILVMPIMYYKKILPFLPLTIIGVANTITAYLIFGQEVIFLQFLTIALTVICFNRLIETENQFYHGLTTLFASSGIIFLYLAIKLAANG
;
A
#
# COMPACT_ATOMS: atom_id res chain seq x y z
N MET A 1 -23.43 13.97 -7.39
CA MET A 1 -24.48 13.02 -6.92
C MET A 1 -24.09 12.61 -5.50
N LYS A 2 -25.02 12.52 -4.55
CA LYS A 2 -24.65 12.14 -3.16
C LYS A 2 -24.77 10.64 -2.98
N LEU A 3 -23.80 10.03 -2.30
CA LEU A 3 -23.89 8.64 -1.86
C LEU A 3 -25.13 8.43 -1.00
N ASP A 4 -25.84 7.33 -1.22
CA ASP A 4 -26.87 6.91 -0.30
C ASP A 4 -26.26 6.40 1.02
N ALA A 5 -27.11 6.23 2.04
CA ALA A 5 -26.67 5.81 3.36
C ALA A 5 -26.06 4.39 3.37
N LYS A 6 -26.54 3.48 2.50
CA LYS A 6 -26.02 2.11 2.42
C LYS A 6 -24.62 2.10 1.85
N MET A 7 -24.41 2.87 0.78
CA MET A 7 -23.12 2.99 0.12
C MET A 7 -22.11 3.72 1.00
N SER A 8 -22.54 4.75 1.72
CA SER A 8 -21.69 5.44 2.71
C SER A 8 -21.26 4.48 3.83
N ALA A 9 -22.19 3.65 4.34
CA ALA A 9 -21.89 2.62 5.33
C ALA A 9 -21.00 1.48 4.81
N TRP A 10 -20.82 1.37 3.50
CA TRP A 10 -19.88 0.44 2.86
C TRP A 10 -18.49 1.08 2.70
N ILE A 11 -18.42 2.24 2.05
CA ILE A 11 -17.16 2.88 1.65
C ILE A 11 -16.38 3.40 2.87
N PHE A 12 -17.07 4.06 3.80
CA PHE A 12 -16.39 4.73 4.91
C PHE A 12 -15.68 3.74 5.84
N PRO A 13 -16.30 2.65 6.33
CA PRO A 13 -15.60 1.67 7.15
C PRO A 13 -14.42 0.99 6.45
N VAL A 14 -14.51 0.77 5.14
CA VAL A 14 -13.40 0.19 4.36
C VAL A 14 -12.20 1.14 4.31
N HIS A 15 -12.42 2.46 4.23
CA HIS A 15 -11.33 3.42 4.30
C HIS A 15 -10.73 3.53 5.71
N ILE A 16 -11.55 3.41 6.75
CA ILE A 16 -11.03 3.29 8.13
C ILE A 16 -10.20 2.01 8.28
N TYR A 17 -10.63 0.91 7.69
CA TYR A 17 -9.83 -0.31 7.61
C TYR A 17 -8.51 -0.06 6.88
N ALA A 18 -8.52 0.57 5.70
CA ALA A 18 -7.31 0.86 4.93
C ALA A 18 -6.33 1.80 5.67
N LEU A 19 -6.85 2.73 6.47
CA LEU A 19 -6.06 3.60 7.34
C LEU A 19 -5.38 2.84 8.47
N LEU A 20 -6.07 1.89 9.08
CA LEU A 20 -5.61 1.21 10.30
C LEU A 20 -4.87 -0.10 10.02
N ILE A 21 -5.13 -0.77 8.89
CA ILE A 21 -4.58 -2.09 8.61
C ILE A 21 -3.04 -2.15 8.64
N PRO A 22 -2.25 -1.11 8.28
CA PRO A 22 -0.80 -1.18 8.43
C PRO A 22 -0.33 -1.41 9.88
N LEU A 23 -1.14 -1.03 10.88
CA LEU A 23 -0.82 -1.22 12.30
C LEU A 23 -0.71 -2.70 12.69
N ILE A 24 -1.24 -3.64 11.92
CA ILE A 24 -1.10 -5.08 12.22
C ILE A 24 0.36 -5.55 12.20
N LEU A 25 1.25 -4.81 11.52
CA LEU A 25 2.67 -5.13 11.53
C LEU A 25 3.33 -4.85 12.88
N ILE A 26 2.80 -3.90 13.67
CA ILE A 26 3.34 -3.58 15.00
C ILE A 26 3.39 -4.80 15.92
N PRO A 27 2.28 -5.51 16.18
CA PRO A 27 2.32 -6.71 17.01
C PRO A 27 3.13 -7.84 16.37
N ALA A 28 3.16 -7.96 15.03
CA ALA A 28 4.02 -8.95 14.37
C ALA A 28 5.50 -8.70 14.60
N ILE A 29 5.94 -7.43 14.66
CA ILE A 29 7.33 -7.10 14.96
C ILE A 29 7.64 -7.39 16.43
N ILE A 30 6.84 -6.85 17.35
CA ILE A 30 7.08 -6.95 18.80
C ILE A 30 7.07 -8.41 19.27
N GLN A 31 6.12 -9.22 18.79
CA GLN A 31 5.99 -10.62 19.21
C GLN A 31 7.05 -11.54 18.61
N ASN A 32 7.67 -11.15 17.50
CA ASN A 32 8.65 -11.96 16.78
C ASN A 32 10.03 -11.28 16.72
N GLU A 33 10.35 -10.46 17.73
CA GLU A 33 11.52 -9.58 17.75
C GLU A 33 12.83 -10.35 17.54
N SER A 34 13.05 -11.41 18.31
CA SER A 34 14.26 -12.25 18.19
C SER A 34 14.37 -12.86 16.79
N PHE A 35 13.27 -13.38 16.26
CA PHE A 35 13.24 -13.99 14.93
C PHE A 35 13.57 -12.98 13.82
N LEU A 36 13.06 -11.75 13.93
CA LEU A 36 13.32 -10.69 12.96
C LEU A 36 14.77 -10.18 13.07
N ASN A 37 15.29 -9.96 14.28
CA ASN A 37 16.66 -9.52 14.50
C ASN A 37 17.70 -10.43 13.82
N ASP A 38 17.43 -11.73 13.73
CA ASP A 38 18.34 -12.68 13.09
C ASP A 38 18.23 -12.70 11.55
N ARG A 39 17.17 -12.13 10.98
CA ARG A 39 16.80 -12.32 9.56
C ARG A 39 16.73 -11.06 8.73
N VAL A 40 16.50 -9.90 9.35
CA VAL A 40 16.36 -8.63 8.65
C VAL A 40 17.47 -7.66 9.05
N PHE A 41 17.77 -6.69 8.18
CA PHE A 41 18.82 -5.71 8.45
C PHE A 41 18.55 -4.82 9.67
N GLN A 42 17.33 -4.27 9.79
CA GLN A 42 16.96 -3.38 10.90
C GLN A 42 15.44 -3.34 11.08
N GLN A 43 14.90 -4.20 11.95
CA GLN A 43 13.46 -4.34 12.15
C GLN A 43 12.77 -3.04 12.63
N SER A 44 13.48 -2.16 13.35
CA SER A 44 12.92 -0.90 13.85
C SER A 44 12.47 0.02 12.72
N PHE A 45 13.03 -0.11 11.52
CA PHE A 45 12.62 0.65 10.35
C PHE A 45 11.24 0.25 9.83
N ILE A 46 10.76 -0.96 10.12
CA ILE A 46 9.42 -1.38 9.72
C ILE A 46 8.37 -0.48 10.40
N PHE A 47 8.60 0.01 11.64
CA PHE A 47 7.73 0.97 12.30
C PHE A 47 7.62 2.30 11.53
N TYR A 48 8.73 2.83 11.02
CA TYR A 48 8.70 4.03 10.18
C TYR A 48 7.97 3.78 8.87
N GLY A 49 8.13 2.58 8.29
CA GLY A 49 7.36 2.14 7.13
C GLY A 49 5.85 2.21 7.40
N VAL A 50 5.40 1.67 8.54
CA VAL A 50 3.99 1.72 8.97
C VAL A 50 3.48 3.16 9.08
N VAL A 51 4.27 4.08 9.65
CA VAL A 51 3.87 5.50 9.75
C VAL A 51 3.60 6.11 8.37
N PHE A 52 4.46 5.85 7.39
CA PHE A 52 4.27 6.34 6.03
C PHE A 52 3.09 5.68 5.32
N LEU A 53 2.82 4.39 5.57
CA LEU A 53 1.64 3.72 5.02
C LEU A 53 0.34 4.34 5.56
N ILE A 54 0.28 4.62 6.87
CA ILE A 54 -0.87 5.31 7.50
C ILE A 54 -1.02 6.74 6.96
N ALA A 55 0.09 7.47 6.82
CA ALA A 55 0.08 8.81 6.25
C ALA A 55 -0.45 8.80 4.81
N GLY A 56 -0.08 7.80 4.01
CA GLY A 56 -0.63 7.56 2.69
C GLY A 56 -2.15 7.43 2.75
N SER A 57 -2.66 6.44 3.48
CA SER A 57 -4.10 6.21 3.61
C SER A 57 -4.86 7.44 4.14
N PHE A 58 -4.23 8.27 4.97
CA PHE A 58 -4.83 9.53 5.42
C PHE A 58 -5.04 10.52 4.26
N PHE A 59 -4.06 10.67 3.36
CA PHE A 59 -4.22 11.53 2.18
C PHE A 59 -5.29 11.01 1.22
N GLU A 60 -5.39 9.70 1.05
CA GLU A 60 -6.46 9.06 0.27
C GLU A 60 -7.84 9.35 0.88
N VAL A 61 -8.00 9.17 2.19
CA VAL A 61 -9.24 9.53 2.91
C VAL A 61 -9.60 11.00 2.73
N TRP A 62 -8.60 11.89 2.80
CA TRP A 62 -8.83 13.31 2.64
C TRP A 62 -9.28 13.64 1.21
N GLN A 63 -8.62 13.10 0.18
CA GLN A 63 -9.03 13.34 -1.20
C GLN A 63 -10.44 12.81 -1.46
N ASN A 64 -10.74 11.59 -1.00
CA ASN A 64 -12.08 11.03 -1.14
C ASN A 64 -13.13 11.82 -0.38
N HIS A 65 -12.79 12.45 0.75
CA HIS A 65 -13.71 13.35 1.43
C HIS A 65 -14.00 14.62 0.62
N ILE A 66 -13.00 15.19 -0.07
CA ILE A 66 -13.18 16.33 -0.98
C ILE A 66 -14.07 15.94 -2.16
N ASP A 67 -13.90 14.73 -2.68
CA ASP A 67 -14.72 14.16 -3.76
C ASP A 67 -16.11 13.69 -3.28
N GLU A 68 -16.52 14.05 -2.06
CA GLU A 68 -17.78 13.61 -1.41
C GLU A 68 -17.97 12.08 -1.43
N TRP A 69 -16.86 11.34 -1.44
CA TRP A 69 -16.75 9.89 -1.53
C TRP A 69 -17.32 9.28 -2.83
N TYR A 70 -17.60 10.12 -3.83
CA TYR A 70 -18.21 9.72 -5.09
C TYR A 70 -17.18 9.79 -6.22
N VAL A 71 -16.59 8.63 -6.55
CA VAL A 71 -15.47 8.54 -7.49
C VAL A 71 -15.99 8.27 -8.89
N THR A 72 -15.68 9.16 -9.82
CA THR A 72 -16.00 9.07 -11.25
C THR A 72 -14.80 9.53 -12.07
N ASP A 73 -14.83 9.35 -13.38
CA ASP A 73 -13.76 9.83 -14.27
C ASP A 73 -13.47 11.33 -14.16
N ASP A 74 -14.49 12.12 -13.79
CA ASP A 74 -14.36 13.57 -13.60
C ASP A 74 -13.83 13.95 -12.21
N SER A 75 -13.86 13.03 -11.24
CA SER A 75 -13.39 13.27 -9.88
C SER A 75 -11.87 13.24 -9.81
N ALA A 76 -11.28 13.92 -8.82
CA ALA A 76 -9.83 13.94 -8.64
C ALA A 76 -9.30 12.53 -8.33
N SER A 77 -9.96 11.79 -7.44
CA SER A 77 -9.65 10.39 -7.12
C SER A 77 -9.80 9.47 -8.33
N GLY A 78 -10.79 9.70 -9.20
CA GLY A 78 -11.05 8.84 -10.36
C GLY A 78 -10.09 9.11 -11.53
N ASN A 79 -9.73 10.38 -11.74
CA ASN A 79 -8.68 10.71 -12.71
C ASN A 79 -7.26 10.39 -12.19
N GLY A 80 -7.08 10.31 -10.87
CA GLY A 80 -5.87 9.83 -10.21
C GLY A 80 -4.68 10.81 -10.20
N TYR A 81 -4.90 12.11 -10.48
CA TYR A 81 -3.84 13.11 -10.65
C TYR A 81 -3.95 14.33 -9.74
N SER A 82 -4.64 14.22 -8.60
CA SER A 82 -4.69 15.29 -7.60
C SER A 82 -3.40 15.40 -6.78
N PHE A 83 -3.22 16.52 -6.08
CA PHE A 83 -2.08 16.65 -5.17
C PHE A 83 -2.14 15.63 -4.02
N LEU A 84 -3.33 15.38 -3.46
CA LEU A 84 -3.49 14.43 -2.35
C LEU A 84 -3.31 12.97 -2.81
N ASP A 85 -3.75 12.60 -4.01
CA ASP A 85 -3.47 11.27 -4.59
C ASP A 85 -1.97 11.07 -4.86
N GLY A 86 -1.30 12.16 -5.27
CA GLY A 86 0.15 12.19 -5.40
C GLY A 86 0.85 11.99 -4.06
N LEU A 87 0.41 12.67 -3.00
CA LEU A 87 0.92 12.50 -1.63
C LEU A 87 0.62 11.12 -1.06
N PHE A 88 -0.55 10.55 -1.35
CA PHE A 88 -0.89 9.16 -1.04
C PHE A 88 0.13 8.22 -1.67
N SER A 89 0.26 8.26 -3.00
CA SER A 89 1.15 7.37 -3.77
C SER A 89 2.61 7.53 -3.35
N PHE A 90 3.06 8.77 -3.08
CA PHE A 90 4.40 9.06 -2.59
C PHE A 90 4.64 8.49 -1.20
N SER A 91 3.70 8.66 -0.28
CA SER A 91 3.78 8.12 1.08
C SER A 91 3.84 6.60 1.08
N ILE A 92 3.02 5.94 0.25
CA ILE A 92 3.08 4.47 0.09
C ILE A 92 4.45 4.03 -0.44
N LEU A 93 4.99 4.72 -1.45
CA LEU A 93 6.31 4.42 -2.00
C LEU A 93 7.42 4.55 -0.95
N VAL A 94 7.42 5.64 -0.19
CA VAL A 94 8.41 5.86 0.87
C VAL A 94 8.28 4.77 1.94
N GLY A 95 7.06 4.45 2.37
CA GLY A 95 6.81 3.37 3.33
C GLY A 95 7.34 2.02 2.84
N GLN A 96 7.07 1.65 1.58
CA GLN A 96 7.57 0.42 0.97
C GLN A 96 9.09 0.42 0.78
N CYS A 97 9.70 1.56 0.47
CA CYS A 97 11.16 1.70 0.39
C CYS A 97 11.81 1.49 1.76
N ILE A 98 11.21 2.03 2.83
CA ILE A 98 11.68 1.86 4.20
C ILE A 98 11.57 0.40 4.62
N ILE A 99 10.46 -0.29 4.31
CA ILE A 99 10.29 -1.72 4.61
C ILE A 99 11.34 -2.56 3.87
N LEU A 100 11.58 -2.30 2.58
CA LEU A 100 12.62 -3.02 1.84
C LEU A 100 14.02 -2.78 2.43
N TYR A 101 14.29 -1.54 2.83
CA TYR A 101 15.54 -1.19 3.50
C TYR A 101 15.67 -1.85 4.87
N ALA A 102 14.56 -2.00 5.62
CA ALA A 102 14.53 -2.75 6.88
C ALA A 102 14.90 -4.22 6.67
N PHE A 103 14.47 -4.82 5.56
CA PHE A 103 14.76 -6.21 5.20
C PHE A 103 16.20 -6.42 4.76
N ILE A 104 16.68 -5.65 3.79
CA ILE A 104 17.95 -5.93 3.09
C ILE A 104 18.82 -4.67 2.88
N GLY A 105 18.75 -3.72 3.81
CA GLY A 105 19.50 -2.45 3.75
C GLY A 105 21.02 -2.57 3.89
N ASN A 106 21.53 -3.75 4.23
CA ASN A 106 22.95 -4.09 4.15
C ASN A 106 23.47 -4.13 2.70
N ILE A 107 22.59 -4.31 1.71
CA ILE A 107 22.93 -4.28 0.29
C ILE A 107 22.92 -2.82 -0.19
N SER A 108 24.10 -2.27 -0.51
CA SER A 108 24.25 -0.86 -0.92
C SER A 108 23.37 -0.46 -2.12
N LEU A 109 23.12 -1.38 -3.05
CA LEU A 109 22.24 -1.17 -4.20
C LEU A 109 20.81 -0.80 -3.79
N ILE A 110 20.30 -1.37 -2.69
CA ILE A 110 18.92 -1.11 -2.21
C ILE A 110 18.76 0.35 -1.78
N LYS A 111 19.78 0.93 -1.14
CA LYS A 111 19.79 2.35 -0.79
C LYS A 111 19.65 3.24 -2.03
N TYR A 112 20.41 2.95 -3.08
CA TYR A 112 20.36 3.73 -4.32
C TYR A 112 19.04 3.53 -5.06
N LEU A 113 18.53 2.30 -5.13
CA LEU A 113 17.23 2.00 -5.72
C LEU A 113 16.12 2.80 -5.04
N CYS A 114 15.99 2.70 -3.71
CA CYS A 114 14.98 3.43 -2.95
C CYS A 114 15.07 4.95 -3.17
N LEU A 115 16.28 5.51 -3.11
CA LEU A 115 16.49 6.94 -3.35
C LEU A 115 16.04 7.36 -4.75
N ILE A 116 16.43 6.61 -5.79
CA ILE A 116 16.05 6.91 -7.17
C ILE A 116 14.54 6.85 -7.35
N LEU A 117 13.88 5.81 -6.83
CA LEU A 117 12.43 5.65 -6.93
C LEU A 117 11.68 6.81 -6.26
N ILE A 118 12.10 7.21 -5.06
CA ILE A 118 11.50 8.34 -4.32
C ILE A 118 11.66 9.65 -5.09
N LEU A 119 12.82 9.91 -5.70
CA LEU A 119 13.07 11.14 -6.45
C LEU A 119 12.32 11.18 -7.79
N VAL A 120 12.22 10.03 -8.46
CA VAL A 120 11.62 9.93 -9.80
C VAL A 120 10.10 9.92 -9.74
N MET A 121 9.49 9.37 -8.68
CA MET A 121 8.03 9.24 -8.59
C MET A 121 7.27 10.56 -8.74
N PRO A 122 7.63 11.67 -8.05
CA PRO A 122 6.93 12.94 -8.23
C PRO A 122 6.99 13.46 -9.67
N ILE A 123 8.12 13.23 -10.36
CA ILE A 123 8.31 13.64 -11.76
C ILE A 123 7.41 12.80 -12.67
N MET A 124 7.41 11.48 -12.50
CA MET A 124 6.59 10.55 -13.27
C MET A 124 5.09 10.81 -13.05
N TYR A 125 4.70 11.06 -11.81
CA TYR A 125 3.34 11.39 -11.41
C TYR A 125 2.86 12.69 -12.07
N TYR A 126 3.62 13.78 -11.90
CA TYR A 126 3.27 15.08 -12.48
C TYR A 126 3.22 15.06 -14.01
N LYS A 127 4.15 14.34 -14.65
CA LYS A 127 4.19 14.20 -16.11
C LYS A 127 3.21 13.16 -16.64
N LYS A 128 2.52 12.41 -15.77
CA LYS A 128 1.62 11.30 -16.12
C LYS A 128 2.29 10.21 -16.98
N ILE A 129 3.60 10.02 -16.81
CA ILE A 129 4.38 9.01 -17.54
C ILE A 129 4.57 7.83 -16.59
N LEU A 130 3.83 6.74 -16.81
CA LEU A 130 3.89 5.53 -15.97
C LEU A 130 3.89 5.84 -14.46
N PRO A 131 2.95 6.64 -13.95
CA PRO A 131 3.01 7.26 -12.61
C PRO A 131 3.17 6.25 -11.46
N PHE A 132 2.68 5.03 -11.64
CA PHE A 132 2.73 3.96 -10.64
C PHE A 132 3.90 2.97 -10.82
N LEU A 133 4.75 3.13 -11.84
CA LEU A 133 5.90 2.23 -12.08
C LEU A 133 6.84 2.15 -10.86
N PRO A 134 7.20 3.26 -10.17
CA PRO A 134 8.01 3.17 -8.96
C PRO A 134 7.38 2.30 -7.86
N LEU A 135 6.06 2.42 -7.65
CA LEU A 135 5.30 1.61 -6.72
C LEU A 135 5.29 0.13 -7.13
N THR A 136 5.13 -0.17 -8.42
CA THR A 136 5.21 -1.55 -8.93
C THR A 136 6.58 -2.17 -8.66
N ILE A 137 7.66 -1.46 -8.96
CA ILE A 137 9.03 -1.95 -8.77
C ILE A 137 9.28 -2.27 -7.30
N ILE A 138 8.97 -1.32 -6.39
CA ILE A 138 9.23 -1.53 -4.96
C ILE A 138 8.29 -2.59 -4.36
N GLY A 139 7.04 -2.68 -4.84
CA GLY A 139 6.09 -3.70 -4.41
C GLY A 139 6.57 -5.11 -4.73
N VAL A 140 6.97 -5.35 -5.99
CA VAL A 140 7.54 -6.63 -6.43
C VAL A 140 8.82 -6.96 -5.65
N ALA A 141 9.72 -5.98 -5.48
CA ALA A 141 10.95 -6.17 -4.71
C ALA A 141 10.66 -6.57 -3.25
N ASN A 142 9.69 -5.94 -2.61
CA ASN A 142 9.26 -6.30 -1.25
C ASN A 142 8.69 -7.72 -1.18
N THR A 143 7.79 -8.09 -2.09
CA THR A 143 7.18 -9.43 -2.12
C THR A 143 8.24 -10.52 -2.29
N ILE A 144 9.15 -10.36 -3.26
CA ILE A 144 10.23 -11.33 -3.50
C ILE A 144 11.18 -11.39 -2.31
N THR A 145 11.59 -10.24 -1.77
CA THR A 145 12.51 -10.18 -0.63
C THR A 145 11.89 -10.84 0.61
N ALA A 146 10.63 -10.54 0.91
CA ALA A 146 9.92 -11.16 2.02
C ALA A 146 9.80 -12.68 1.85
N TYR A 147 9.55 -13.18 0.63
CA TYR A 147 9.61 -14.63 0.36
C TYR A 147 11.00 -15.21 0.63
N LEU A 148 12.07 -14.57 0.17
CA LEU A 148 13.44 -15.05 0.38
C LEU A 148 13.84 -15.08 1.86
N ILE A 149 13.33 -14.15 2.67
CA ILE A 149 13.64 -14.06 4.10
C ILE A 149 12.79 -15.03 4.93
N PHE A 150 11.49 -15.10 4.65
CA PHE A 150 10.51 -15.82 5.49
C PHE A 150 10.16 -17.21 4.96
N GLY A 151 10.39 -17.49 3.68
CA GLY A 151 10.08 -18.78 3.04
C GLY A 151 8.59 -19.07 2.90
N GLN A 152 7.71 -18.08 3.07
CA GLN A 152 6.26 -18.28 3.11
C GLN A 152 5.60 -17.85 1.80
N GLU A 153 4.97 -18.80 1.09
CA GLU A 153 4.32 -18.56 -0.21
C GLU A 153 3.10 -17.63 -0.12
N VAL A 154 2.50 -17.51 1.06
CA VAL A 154 1.33 -16.64 1.31
C VAL A 154 1.59 -15.19 0.88
N ILE A 155 2.84 -14.73 0.90
CA ILE A 155 3.22 -13.38 0.48
C ILE A 155 2.84 -13.08 -0.97
N PHE A 156 2.81 -14.08 -1.86
CA PHE A 156 2.47 -13.91 -3.26
C PHE A 156 1.00 -13.55 -3.50
N LEU A 157 0.13 -13.74 -2.49
CA LEU A 157 -1.26 -13.28 -2.56
C LEU A 157 -1.37 -11.74 -2.63
N GLN A 158 -0.29 -11.00 -2.36
CA GLN A 158 -0.21 -9.56 -2.65
C GLN A 158 -0.47 -9.26 -4.14
N PHE A 159 0.04 -10.09 -5.05
CA PHE A 159 -0.21 -9.90 -6.48
C PHE A 159 -1.68 -10.10 -6.85
N LEU A 160 -2.36 -11.03 -6.16
CA LEU A 160 -3.80 -11.21 -6.33
C LEU A 160 -4.57 -9.98 -5.88
N THR A 161 -4.23 -9.39 -4.72
CA THR A 161 -4.87 -8.16 -4.26
C THR A 161 -4.64 -6.98 -5.20
N ILE A 162 -3.45 -6.86 -5.80
CA ILE A 162 -3.17 -5.83 -6.81
C ILE A 162 -4.04 -6.04 -8.05
N ALA A 163 -4.13 -7.27 -8.56
CA ALA A 163 -4.97 -7.59 -9.72
C ALA A 163 -6.45 -7.26 -9.45
N LEU A 164 -6.96 -7.65 -8.28
CA LEU A 164 -8.35 -7.36 -7.88
C LEU A 164 -8.60 -5.85 -7.72
N THR A 165 -7.63 -5.09 -7.21
CA THR A 165 -7.70 -3.63 -7.11
C THR A 165 -7.91 -3.01 -8.48
N VAL A 166 -7.09 -3.37 -9.47
CA VAL A 166 -7.18 -2.84 -10.84
C VAL A 166 -8.50 -3.23 -11.50
N ILE A 167 -8.93 -4.49 -11.35
CA ILE A 167 -10.20 -4.96 -11.90
C ILE A 167 -11.37 -4.17 -11.31
N CYS A 168 -11.40 -3.98 -9.99
CA CYS A 168 -12.48 -3.27 -9.31
C CYS A 168 -12.45 -1.78 -9.65
N PHE A 169 -11.29 -1.15 -9.75
CA PHE A 169 -11.18 0.26 -10.11
C PHE A 169 -11.68 0.51 -11.54
N ASN A 170 -11.29 -0.35 -12.49
CA ASN A 170 -11.78 -0.23 -13.87
C ASN A 170 -13.31 -0.42 -13.91
N ARG A 171 -13.86 -1.37 -13.15
CA ARG A 171 -15.32 -1.54 -13.03
C ARG A 171 -16.02 -0.35 -12.39
N LEU A 172 -15.42 0.26 -11.36
CA LEU A 172 -15.93 1.48 -10.74
C LEU A 172 -16.06 2.58 -11.78
N ILE A 173 -14.99 2.82 -12.55
CA ILE A 173 -14.96 3.84 -13.58
C ILE A 173 -15.97 3.54 -14.70
N GLU A 174 -15.96 2.32 -15.25
CA GLU A 174 -16.85 1.91 -16.35
C GLU A 174 -18.34 2.01 -16.01
N THR A 175 -18.71 1.77 -14.75
CA THR A 175 -20.12 1.61 -14.34
C THR A 175 -20.62 2.70 -13.41
N GLU A 176 -19.72 3.56 -12.92
CA GLU A 176 -19.92 4.52 -11.82
C GLU A 176 -20.50 3.89 -10.54
N ASN A 177 -20.49 2.55 -10.43
CA ASN A 177 -21.05 1.84 -9.30
C ASN A 177 -20.07 1.88 -8.12
N GLN A 178 -20.37 2.75 -7.18
CA GLN A 178 -19.57 3.02 -5.97
C GLN A 178 -19.39 1.82 -5.05
N PHE A 179 -20.09 0.70 -5.27
CA PHE A 179 -19.76 -0.55 -4.58
C PHE A 179 -18.31 -0.98 -4.88
N TYR A 180 -17.87 -0.79 -6.13
CA TYR A 180 -16.50 -1.11 -6.55
C TYR A 180 -15.46 -0.15 -5.99
N HIS A 181 -15.84 1.06 -5.55
CA HIS A 181 -14.94 1.95 -4.81
C HIS A 181 -14.50 1.26 -3.51
N GLY A 182 -15.44 0.79 -2.69
CA GLY A 182 -15.10 0.04 -1.49
C GLY A 182 -14.29 -1.23 -1.77
N LEU A 183 -14.60 -1.98 -2.84
CA LEU A 183 -13.79 -3.16 -3.19
C LEU A 183 -12.36 -2.80 -3.60
N THR A 184 -12.18 -1.72 -4.34
CA THR A 184 -10.86 -1.21 -4.74
C THR A 184 -10.03 -0.89 -3.51
N THR A 185 -10.57 -0.08 -2.59
CA THR A 185 -9.89 0.30 -1.34
C THR A 185 -9.58 -0.93 -0.47
N LEU A 186 -10.53 -1.87 -0.36
CA LEU A 186 -10.34 -3.09 0.41
C LEU A 186 -9.18 -3.92 -0.14
N PHE A 187 -9.16 -4.18 -1.44
CA PHE A 187 -8.10 -4.99 -2.03
C PHE A 187 -6.75 -4.26 -2.04
N ALA A 188 -6.74 -2.95 -2.32
CA ALA A 188 -5.51 -2.16 -2.34
C ALA A 188 -4.78 -2.19 -0.98
N SER A 189 -5.55 -2.18 0.11
CA SER A 189 -5.01 -2.15 1.48
C SER A 189 -4.77 -3.54 2.08
N SER A 190 -5.43 -4.59 1.59
CA SER A 190 -5.35 -5.95 2.16
C SER A 190 -4.00 -6.65 1.96
N GLY A 191 -3.17 -6.21 1.00
CA GLY A 191 -1.89 -6.86 0.71
C GLY A 191 -0.93 -6.95 1.91
N ILE A 192 -1.03 -6.00 2.84
CA ILE A 192 -0.20 -5.96 4.06
C ILE A 192 -0.46 -7.15 5.00
N ILE A 193 -1.66 -7.74 4.95
CA ILE A 193 -2.02 -8.95 5.71
C ILE A 193 -1.08 -10.09 5.36
N PHE A 194 -0.71 -10.24 4.09
CA PHE A 194 0.15 -11.35 3.69
C PHE A 194 1.59 -11.19 4.15
N LEU A 195 2.06 -9.96 4.37
CA LEU A 195 3.33 -9.74 5.04
C LEU A 195 3.26 -10.09 6.53
N TYR A 196 2.18 -9.66 7.20
CA TYR A 196 1.90 -10.08 8.58
C TYR A 196 1.89 -11.61 8.73
N LEU A 197 1.16 -12.30 7.85
CA LEU A 197 1.07 -13.76 7.87
C LEU A 197 2.41 -14.42 7.56
N ALA A 198 3.17 -13.91 6.59
CA ALA A 198 4.49 -14.45 6.26
C ALA A 198 5.45 -14.38 7.47
N ILE A 199 5.49 -13.26 8.19
CA ILE A 199 6.29 -13.13 9.41
C ILE A 199 5.82 -14.13 10.47
N LYS A 200 4.51 -14.16 10.73
CA LYS A 200 3.95 -15.00 11.80
C LYS A 200 4.13 -16.48 11.54
N LEU A 201 3.89 -16.95 10.32
CA LEU A 201 4.06 -18.36 9.97
C LEU A 201 5.54 -18.74 10.06
N ALA A 202 6.43 -17.94 9.46
CA ALA A 202 7.87 -18.24 9.49
C ALA A 202 8.45 -18.28 10.91
N ALA A 203 7.93 -17.48 11.83
CA ALA A 203 8.35 -17.49 13.23
C ALA A 203 7.84 -18.71 14.04
N ASN A 204 6.78 -19.38 13.57
CA ASN A 204 6.14 -20.50 14.29
C ASN A 204 6.39 -21.89 13.68
N GLY A 205 7.12 -21.97 12.54
CA GLY A 205 7.41 -23.22 11.83
C GLY A 205 6.31 -23.65 10.88
#